data_AF-A0A6L7M5I4-F1
#
_entry.id   AF-A0A6L7M5I4-F1
#
_cell.length_a   1.000
_cell.length_b   1.000
_cell.length_c   1.000
_cell.angle_alpha   90.00
_cell.angle_beta   90.00
_cell.angle_gamma   90.00
#
_symmetry.space_group_name_H-M   'P 1'
#
loop_
_entity.id
_entity.type
_entity.pdbx_description
1 polymer ?
#
loop_
_entity_poly.entity_id
_entity_poly.type
_entity_poly.pdbx_seq_one_letter_code
_entity_poly.pdbx_strand_id
1 'polypeptide(L)'
;MAAATRLPPLRVDARLVHRLRFPVPASCSRHTREDALNTLDFARRKAAREPISMVTCYDFWSAEVLNRTDVDCLLVGDSLAMVVHGFDSTVQATVEMMALHAAAVRRGAPDKYIVGDMPFLSMRKGRGFAMDSVQALMQTGVNAIKVEGEAGQAELTAHIVESGVPVMGHLGLTPQSVQAFGGHKVQGRNEGQAGRILDSARKLEAAGCFALVLECVPRQLARRITEELSIPTIGIGAGPDTDGQVLVLQDMLGMNPDFKPRFLRHYADGRGLIRSAVDRFAEDTRSGAFPATAESYG
;
A
#
# COMPACT_ATOMS: atom_id res chain seq x y z
N MET A 1 15.92 -10.98 -62.07
CA MET A 1 17.05 -11.16 -61.13
C MET A 1 17.30 -9.81 -60.45
N ALA A 2 16.87 -9.64 -59.21
CA ALA A 2 17.20 -8.49 -58.37
C ALA A 2 17.87 -9.01 -57.10
N ALA A 3 19.11 -8.61 -56.87
CA ALA A 3 19.91 -9.02 -55.72
C ALA A 3 19.52 -8.15 -54.51
N ALA A 4 19.03 -8.77 -53.44
CA ALA A 4 18.78 -8.11 -52.17
C ALA A 4 20.07 -8.07 -51.35
N THR A 5 20.64 -6.87 -51.16
CA THR A 5 21.76 -6.60 -50.25
C THR A 5 21.27 -6.69 -48.81
N ARG A 6 21.79 -7.66 -48.04
CA ARG A 6 21.56 -7.76 -46.59
C ARG A 6 22.47 -6.76 -45.86
N LEU A 7 21.87 -5.88 -45.05
CA LEU A 7 22.59 -5.07 -44.07
C LEU A 7 23.16 -5.95 -42.95
N PRO A 8 24.35 -5.64 -42.40
CA PRO A 8 24.91 -6.40 -41.29
C PRO A 8 24.16 -6.11 -39.97
N PRO A 9 24.16 -7.06 -39.01
CA PRO A 9 23.46 -6.89 -37.74
C PRO A 9 24.12 -5.81 -36.88
N LEU A 10 23.31 -4.93 -36.28
CA LEU A 10 23.74 -4.01 -35.23
C LEU A 10 24.29 -4.83 -34.05
N ARG A 11 25.59 -4.68 -33.77
CA ARG A 11 26.19 -5.14 -32.51
C ARG A 11 25.91 -4.08 -31.45
N VAL A 12 24.99 -4.37 -30.54
CA VAL A 12 24.83 -3.60 -29.31
C VAL A 12 25.93 -4.04 -28.34
N ASP A 13 26.80 -3.13 -27.94
CA ASP A 13 27.85 -3.40 -26.96
C ASP A 13 27.22 -3.63 -25.57
N ALA A 14 27.20 -4.88 -25.12
CA ALA A 14 26.67 -5.29 -23.82
C ALA A 14 27.40 -4.63 -22.63
N ARG A 15 28.54 -3.98 -22.84
CA ARG A 15 29.29 -3.25 -21.80
C ARG A 15 28.64 -1.91 -21.41
N LEU A 16 27.80 -1.33 -22.28
CA LEU A 16 27.13 -0.05 -21.99
C LEU A 16 25.91 -0.24 -21.06
N VAL A 17 25.23 -1.39 -21.15
CA VAL A 17 24.03 -1.70 -20.35
C VAL A 17 24.37 -1.92 -18.87
N HIS A 18 25.61 -2.34 -18.56
CA HIS A 18 26.02 -2.62 -17.18
C HIS A 18 26.31 -1.36 -16.34
N ARG A 19 26.41 -0.18 -16.96
CA ARG A 19 26.67 1.11 -16.28
C ARG A 19 25.43 1.93 -15.93
N LEU A 20 24.24 1.49 -16.34
CA LEU A 20 22.95 2.10 -15.94
C LEU A 20 22.34 1.42 -14.69
N ARG A 21 23.15 0.69 -13.92
CA ARG A 21 22.72 0.27 -12.58
C ARG A 21 22.82 1.48 -11.66
N PHE A 22 21.68 1.97 -11.20
CA PHE A 22 21.66 2.84 -10.03
C PHE A 22 22.45 2.14 -8.92
N PRO A 23 23.51 2.75 -8.38
CA PRO A 23 24.22 2.17 -7.25
C PRO A 23 23.22 2.09 -6.10
N VAL A 24 22.85 0.88 -5.69
CA VAL A 24 22.15 0.65 -4.42
C VAL A 24 23.16 0.96 -3.33
N PRO A 25 23.04 2.09 -2.59
CA PRO A 25 24.01 2.40 -1.55
C PRO A 25 23.94 1.31 -0.48
N ALA A 26 25.10 0.87 0.01
CA ALA A 26 25.20 -0.02 1.17
C ALA A 26 24.30 0.51 2.30
N SER A 27 23.56 -0.40 2.94
CA SER A 27 22.55 -0.08 3.94
C SER A 27 23.14 0.75 5.07
N CYS A 28 22.56 1.92 5.30
CA CYS A 28 22.65 2.59 6.59
C CYS A 28 21.39 2.19 7.37
N SER A 29 21.22 0.90 7.69
CA SER A 29 20.15 0.46 8.59
C SER A 29 20.73 0.34 9.98
N ARG A 30 20.15 1.08 10.94
CA ARG A 30 20.38 0.87 12.38
C ARG A 30 19.65 -0.37 12.91
N HIS A 31 18.95 -1.09 12.04
CA HIS A 31 18.13 -2.24 12.37
C HIS A 31 18.79 -3.48 11.77
N THR A 32 19.11 -4.44 12.65
CA THR A 32 19.59 -5.77 12.27
C THR A 32 18.40 -6.61 11.79
N ARG A 33 18.67 -7.75 11.15
CA ARG A 33 17.61 -8.69 10.70
C ARG A 33 16.76 -9.24 11.85
N GLU A 34 17.24 -9.13 13.10
CA GLU A 34 16.52 -9.49 14.33
C GLU A 34 15.49 -8.42 14.75
N ASP A 35 15.56 -7.21 14.19
CA ASP A 35 14.64 -6.09 14.50
C ASP A 35 13.49 -5.94 13.47
N ALA A 36 13.37 -6.88 12.53
CA ALA A 36 12.33 -6.83 11.50
C ALA A 36 10.95 -7.07 12.13
N LEU A 37 10.05 -6.09 11.98
CA LEU A 37 8.67 -6.16 12.48
C LEU A 37 7.99 -7.44 11.98
N ASN A 38 7.33 -8.17 12.87
CA ASN A 38 6.48 -9.30 12.53
C ASN A 38 5.07 -9.13 13.13
N THR A 39 4.18 -10.08 12.84
CA THR A 39 2.78 -10.05 13.28
C THR A 39 2.62 -9.90 14.81
N LEU A 40 3.50 -10.51 15.61
CA LEU A 40 3.42 -10.42 17.08
C LEU A 40 3.84 -9.05 17.61
N ASP A 41 4.71 -8.34 16.89
CA ASP A 41 5.13 -7.00 17.28
C ASP A 41 3.99 -5.98 17.21
N PHE A 42 2.99 -6.20 16.35
CA PHE A 42 1.78 -5.37 16.31
C PHE A 42 1.04 -5.39 17.67
N ALA A 43 0.81 -6.58 18.23
CA ALA A 43 0.19 -6.72 19.54
C ALA A 43 1.09 -6.17 20.66
N ARG A 44 2.42 -6.40 20.57
CA ARG A 44 3.40 -5.86 21.52
C ARG A 44 3.35 -4.33 21.56
N ARG A 45 3.32 -3.68 20.39
CA ARG A 45 3.27 -2.22 20.27
C ARG A 45 1.98 -1.64 20.82
N LYS A 46 0.83 -2.27 20.58
CA LYS A 46 -0.44 -1.89 21.25
C LYS A 46 -0.28 -1.90 22.77
N ALA A 47 0.23 -3.01 23.34
CA ALA A 47 0.41 -3.13 24.78
C ALA A 47 1.38 -2.08 25.35
N ALA A 48 2.43 -1.73 24.59
CA ALA A 48 3.39 -0.70 24.94
C ALA A 48 2.90 0.74 24.66
N ARG A 49 1.73 0.90 24.00
CA ARG A 49 1.21 2.18 23.48
C ARG A 49 2.20 2.89 22.54
N GLU A 50 2.92 2.10 21.75
CA GLU A 50 3.82 2.57 20.71
C GLU A 50 3.06 2.64 19.38
N PRO A 51 2.84 3.83 18.79
CA PRO A 51 2.06 3.95 17.58
C PRO A 51 2.68 3.21 16.39
N ILE A 52 1.84 2.62 15.55
CA ILE A 52 2.26 1.95 14.30
C ILE A 52 2.07 2.92 13.13
N SER A 53 3.16 3.24 12.43
CA SER A 53 3.12 4.05 11.22
C SER A 53 3.04 3.17 9.97
N MET A 54 2.03 3.41 9.14
CA MET A 54 1.82 2.69 7.89
C MET A 54 1.65 3.67 6.73
N VAL A 55 2.24 3.34 5.58
CA VAL A 55 2.08 4.14 4.35
C VAL A 55 1.91 3.20 3.17
N THR A 56 1.09 3.57 2.20
CA THR A 56 0.97 2.75 0.99
C THR A 56 2.23 2.78 0.14
N CYS A 57 2.48 1.75 -0.65
CA CYS A 57 3.60 1.69 -1.58
C CYS A 57 3.26 0.75 -2.73
N TYR A 58 3.68 1.07 -3.96
CA TYR A 58 3.23 0.32 -5.14
C TYR A 58 4.35 -0.02 -6.12
N ASP A 59 5.55 0.54 -5.99
CA ASP A 59 6.63 0.27 -6.94
C ASP A 59 7.97 0.11 -6.25
N PHE A 60 8.97 -0.27 -7.05
CA PHE A 60 10.31 -0.55 -6.57
C PHE A 60 11.04 0.69 -6.03
N TRP A 61 11.00 1.81 -6.75
CA TRP A 61 11.82 2.99 -6.40
C TRP A 61 11.29 3.68 -5.14
N SER A 62 9.97 3.78 -5.00
CA SER A 62 9.35 4.32 -3.78
C SER A 62 9.60 3.39 -2.60
N ALA A 63 9.55 2.06 -2.80
CA ALA A 63 9.89 1.09 -1.77
C ALA A 63 11.34 1.19 -1.31
N GLU A 64 12.32 1.40 -2.21
CA GLU A 64 13.73 1.61 -1.83
C GLU A 64 13.93 2.83 -0.94
N VAL A 65 13.20 3.92 -1.22
CA VAL A 65 13.20 5.12 -0.37
C VAL A 65 12.58 4.80 0.98
N LEU A 66 11.38 4.21 0.99
CA LEU A 66 10.64 3.92 2.22
C LEU A 66 11.34 2.87 3.10
N ASN A 67 12.07 1.91 2.52
CA ASN A 67 12.87 0.93 3.26
C ASN A 67 13.90 1.59 4.19
N ARG A 68 14.34 2.81 3.86
CA ARG A 68 15.32 3.62 4.60
C ARG A 68 14.70 4.64 5.55
N THR A 69 13.37 4.67 5.65
CA THR A 69 12.65 5.55 6.58
C THR A 69 12.28 4.78 7.85
N ASP A 70 11.86 5.50 8.89
CA ASP A 70 11.34 4.92 10.13
C ASP A 70 9.86 4.46 10.02
N VAL A 71 9.26 4.47 8.82
CA VAL A 71 7.90 3.92 8.61
C VAL A 71 7.91 2.43 8.96
N ASP A 72 6.99 1.98 9.80
CA ASP A 72 7.00 0.61 10.33
C ASP A 72 6.51 -0.41 9.30
N CYS A 73 5.43 -0.07 8.59
CA CYS A 73 4.72 -0.99 7.71
C CYS A 73 4.39 -0.36 6.35
N LEU A 74 4.50 -1.15 5.29
CA LEU A 74 4.04 -0.78 3.96
C LEU A 74 2.73 -1.49 3.61
N LEU A 75 1.84 -0.78 2.93
CA LEU A 75 0.60 -1.34 2.39
C LEU A 75 0.59 -1.28 0.86
N VAL A 76 0.60 -2.44 0.21
CA VAL A 76 0.29 -2.55 -1.22
C VAL A 76 -1.23 -2.60 -1.34
N GLY A 77 -1.84 -1.41 -1.30
CA GLY A 77 -3.29 -1.25 -1.27
C GLY A 77 -3.93 -1.21 -2.65
N ASP A 78 -5.18 -1.65 -2.77
CA ASP A 78 -5.96 -1.60 -4.02
C ASP A 78 -6.26 -0.17 -4.52
N SER A 79 -6.03 0.83 -3.65
CA SER A 79 -5.88 2.26 -3.99
C SER A 79 -4.95 2.52 -5.18
N LEU A 80 -4.02 1.61 -5.49
CA LEU A 80 -3.20 1.66 -6.71
C LEU A 80 -4.04 1.75 -8.00
N ALA A 81 -5.24 1.18 -8.03
CA ALA A 81 -6.10 1.26 -9.20
C ALA A 81 -6.43 2.73 -9.52
N MET A 82 -6.57 3.57 -8.51
CA MET A 82 -6.85 4.98 -8.68
C MET A 82 -5.57 5.80 -8.83
N VAL A 83 -4.65 5.72 -7.85
CA VAL A 83 -3.51 6.65 -7.79
C VAL A 83 -2.35 6.27 -8.71
N VAL A 84 -2.30 5.03 -9.20
CA VAL A 84 -1.30 4.55 -10.16
C VAL A 84 -1.90 4.33 -11.54
N HIS A 85 -3.05 3.66 -11.61
CA HIS A 85 -3.67 3.28 -12.91
C HIS A 85 -4.74 4.27 -13.40
N GLY A 86 -5.15 5.25 -12.59
CA GLY A 86 -6.07 6.31 -13.00
C GLY A 86 -7.52 5.85 -13.15
N PHE A 87 -7.92 4.71 -12.58
CA PHE A 87 -9.33 4.32 -12.50
C PHE A 87 -10.10 5.21 -11.51
N ASP A 88 -11.41 5.31 -11.72
CA ASP A 88 -12.29 6.07 -10.82
C ASP A 88 -12.59 5.37 -9.49
N SER A 89 -12.21 4.09 -9.36
CA SER A 89 -12.51 3.26 -8.18
C SER A 89 -11.48 2.13 -8.01
N THR A 90 -11.41 1.55 -6.81
CA THR A 90 -10.58 0.38 -6.51
C THR A 90 -11.18 -0.95 -6.99
N VAL A 91 -12.44 -0.96 -7.41
CA VAL A 91 -13.15 -2.14 -7.95
C VAL A 91 -12.44 -2.75 -9.16
N GLN A 92 -11.67 -1.95 -9.91
CA GLN A 92 -10.91 -2.36 -11.09
C GLN A 92 -9.60 -3.08 -10.74
N ALA A 93 -9.18 -3.08 -9.47
CA ALA A 93 -8.00 -3.83 -9.05
C ALA A 93 -8.22 -5.34 -9.29
N THR A 94 -7.25 -5.99 -9.93
CA THR A 94 -7.23 -7.45 -10.13
C THR A 94 -6.16 -8.09 -9.26
N VAL A 95 -6.25 -9.40 -9.01
CA VAL A 95 -5.23 -10.15 -8.26
C VAL A 95 -3.86 -10.03 -8.94
N GLU A 96 -3.82 -10.09 -10.28
CA GLU A 96 -2.59 -9.93 -11.05
C GLU A 96 -1.98 -8.54 -10.85
N MET A 97 -2.80 -7.49 -10.91
CA MET A 97 -2.36 -6.11 -10.68
C MET A 97 -1.76 -5.97 -9.27
N MET A 98 -2.47 -6.48 -8.26
CA MET A 98 -1.98 -6.49 -6.86
C MET A 98 -0.66 -7.25 -6.74
N ALA A 99 -0.54 -8.44 -7.35
CA ALA A 99 0.64 -9.26 -7.26
C ALA A 99 1.88 -8.61 -7.92
N LEU A 100 1.71 -7.96 -9.07
CA LEU A 100 2.81 -7.28 -9.76
C LEU A 100 3.36 -6.11 -8.93
N HIS A 101 2.48 -5.29 -8.36
CA HIS A 101 2.89 -4.20 -7.47
C HIS A 101 3.54 -4.73 -6.19
N ALA A 102 2.96 -5.77 -5.57
CA ALA A 102 3.50 -6.36 -4.36
C ALA A 102 4.92 -6.94 -4.57
N ALA A 103 5.15 -7.62 -5.69
CA ALA A 103 6.47 -8.14 -6.05
C ALA A 103 7.49 -7.01 -6.29
N ALA A 104 7.06 -5.88 -6.86
CA ALA A 104 7.92 -4.71 -7.06
C ALA A 104 8.31 -4.07 -5.72
N VAL A 105 7.34 -3.90 -4.82
CA VAL A 105 7.56 -3.33 -3.48
C VAL A 105 8.47 -4.23 -2.65
N ARG A 106 8.24 -5.55 -2.63
CA ARG A 106 9.14 -6.47 -1.91
C ARG A 106 10.59 -6.37 -2.40
N ARG A 107 10.83 -6.21 -3.70
CA ARG A 107 12.19 -6.03 -4.23
C ARG A 107 12.86 -4.75 -3.72
N GLY A 108 12.11 -3.66 -3.54
CA GLY A 108 12.66 -2.38 -3.05
C GLY A 108 12.72 -2.28 -1.53
N ALA A 109 11.86 -3.00 -0.82
CA ALA A 109 11.78 -3.02 0.65
C ALA A 109 11.88 -4.46 1.20
N PRO A 110 13.06 -5.11 1.11
CA PRO A 110 13.24 -6.48 1.58
C PRO A 110 13.10 -6.62 3.10
N ASP A 111 13.29 -5.54 3.87
CA ASP A 111 13.34 -5.57 5.33
C ASP A 111 12.07 -5.02 6.00
N LYS A 112 11.15 -4.42 5.24
CA LYS A 112 9.88 -3.92 5.77
C LYS A 112 8.83 -5.03 5.88
N TYR A 113 7.94 -4.86 6.86
CA TYR A 113 6.69 -5.60 6.91
C TYR A 113 5.72 -5.05 5.86
N ILE A 114 5.25 -5.90 4.95
CA ILE A 114 4.40 -5.53 3.81
C ILE A 114 3.06 -6.25 3.93
N VAL A 115 1.98 -5.49 3.91
CA VAL A 115 0.60 -6.00 3.81
C VAL A 115 0.13 -5.81 2.36
N GLY A 116 -0.43 -6.85 1.74
CA GLY A 116 -1.02 -6.79 0.40
C GLY A 116 -2.56 -6.84 0.45
N ASP A 117 -3.23 -5.97 -0.29
CA ASP A 117 -4.70 -5.99 -0.33
C ASP A 117 -5.25 -7.14 -1.17
N MET A 118 -6.28 -7.81 -0.63
CA MET A 118 -7.14 -8.69 -1.41
C MET A 118 -8.13 -7.82 -2.21
N PRO A 119 -8.10 -7.83 -3.55
CA PRO A 119 -8.92 -6.94 -4.37
C PRO A 119 -10.40 -7.35 -4.35
N PHE A 120 -11.27 -6.47 -4.85
CA PHE A 120 -12.72 -6.67 -4.87
C PHE A 120 -13.13 -8.06 -5.40
N LEU A 121 -14.12 -8.67 -4.72
CA LEU A 121 -14.67 -10.01 -4.95
C LEU A 121 -13.70 -11.19 -4.81
N SER A 122 -12.38 -10.99 -4.59
CA SER A 122 -11.45 -12.11 -4.42
C SER A 122 -11.81 -13.01 -3.23
N MET A 123 -12.43 -12.44 -2.20
CA MET A 123 -12.93 -13.14 -1.02
C MET A 123 -14.37 -13.66 -1.16
N ARG A 124 -15.05 -13.45 -2.30
CA ARG A 124 -16.48 -13.75 -2.48
C ARG A 124 -16.80 -14.72 -3.61
N LYS A 125 -15.84 -14.98 -4.51
CA LYS A 125 -16.01 -15.92 -5.63
C LYS A 125 -15.94 -17.41 -5.24
N GLY A 126 -15.86 -17.70 -3.94
CA GLY A 126 -15.74 -19.04 -3.40
C GLY A 126 -14.34 -19.32 -2.85
N ARG A 127 -14.26 -20.31 -1.95
CA ARG A 127 -13.04 -20.61 -1.19
C ARG A 127 -11.84 -20.94 -2.07
N GLY A 128 -12.00 -21.75 -3.12
CA GLY A 128 -10.89 -22.11 -4.03
C GLY A 128 -10.25 -20.88 -4.67
N PHE A 129 -11.06 -20.03 -5.30
CA PHE A 129 -10.59 -18.78 -5.91
C PHE A 129 -9.92 -17.85 -4.89
N ALA A 130 -10.48 -17.75 -3.67
CA ALA A 130 -9.91 -16.94 -2.61
C ALA A 130 -8.52 -17.46 -2.21
N MET A 131 -8.35 -18.77 -2.01
CA MET A 131 -7.07 -19.36 -1.65
C MET A 131 -6.03 -19.23 -2.78
N ASP A 132 -6.42 -19.36 -4.05
CA ASP A 132 -5.54 -19.10 -5.19
C ASP A 132 -5.07 -17.63 -5.20
N SER A 133 -5.98 -16.70 -4.89
CA SER A 133 -5.69 -15.27 -4.80
C SER A 133 -4.73 -14.95 -3.64
N VAL A 134 -4.96 -15.58 -2.48
CA VAL A 134 -4.08 -15.48 -1.32
C VAL A 134 -2.70 -16.03 -1.64
N GLN A 135 -2.62 -17.22 -2.26
CA GLN A 135 -1.35 -17.80 -2.70
C GLN A 135 -0.60 -16.86 -3.63
N ALA A 136 -1.27 -16.31 -4.64
CA ALA A 136 -0.67 -15.40 -5.61
C ALA A 136 -0.03 -14.19 -4.91
N LEU A 137 -0.68 -13.60 -3.90
CA LEU A 137 -0.12 -12.48 -3.15
C LEU A 137 1.01 -12.92 -2.21
N MET A 138 0.82 -13.98 -1.43
CA MET A 138 1.85 -14.45 -0.49
C MET A 138 3.15 -14.83 -1.21
N GLN A 139 3.07 -15.41 -2.42
CA GLN A 139 4.23 -15.76 -3.23
C GLN A 139 5.01 -14.55 -3.79
N THR A 140 4.45 -13.34 -3.74
CA THR A 140 5.20 -12.11 -4.05
C THR A 140 6.16 -11.71 -2.94
N GLY A 141 5.98 -12.30 -1.75
CA GLY A 141 6.76 -12.03 -0.54
C GLY A 141 6.11 -11.02 0.40
N VAL A 142 4.84 -10.66 0.26
CA VAL A 142 4.12 -9.93 1.33
C VAL A 142 4.09 -10.75 2.62
N ASN A 143 4.06 -10.09 3.77
CA ASN A 143 4.03 -10.75 5.08
C ASN A 143 2.60 -11.10 5.51
N ALA A 144 1.62 -10.34 5.03
CA ALA A 144 0.22 -10.48 5.40
C ALA A 144 -0.69 -9.99 4.27
N ILE A 145 -1.97 -10.35 4.36
CA ILE A 145 -3.00 -9.80 3.49
C ILE A 145 -3.95 -8.88 4.26
N LYS A 146 -4.59 -7.92 3.57
CA LYS A 146 -5.71 -7.13 4.10
C LYS A 146 -7.01 -7.47 3.37
N VAL A 147 -8.10 -7.59 4.13
CA VAL A 147 -9.44 -7.93 3.60
C VAL A 147 -10.49 -6.92 4.07
N GLU A 148 -11.39 -6.52 3.16
CA GLU A 148 -12.42 -5.52 3.45
C GLU A 148 -13.76 -6.14 3.86
N GLY A 149 -14.28 -5.69 5.00
CA GLY A 149 -15.55 -6.13 5.53
C GLY A 149 -15.48 -7.45 6.28
N GLU A 150 -16.60 -7.81 6.92
CA GLU A 150 -16.76 -9.03 7.71
C GLU A 150 -17.93 -9.88 7.20
N ALA A 151 -19.08 -9.25 6.97
CA ALA A 151 -20.35 -9.92 6.73
C ALA A 151 -20.29 -10.87 5.52
N GLY A 152 -20.38 -12.17 5.76
CA GLY A 152 -20.36 -13.21 4.71
C GLY A 152 -18.97 -13.58 4.19
N GLN A 153 -17.91 -13.24 4.92
CA GLN A 153 -16.56 -13.77 4.68
C GLN A 153 -15.79 -14.14 5.96
N ALA A 154 -16.35 -13.95 7.16
CA ALA A 154 -15.67 -14.26 8.43
C ALA A 154 -15.17 -15.72 8.51
N GLU A 155 -15.96 -16.70 8.08
CA GLU A 155 -15.55 -18.11 8.04
C GLU A 155 -14.37 -18.35 7.10
N LEU A 156 -14.36 -17.68 5.93
CA LEU A 156 -13.26 -17.76 4.98
C LEU A 156 -12.01 -17.07 5.53
N THR A 157 -12.16 -15.94 6.22
CA THR A 157 -11.07 -15.26 6.93
C THR A 157 -10.44 -16.19 7.97
N ALA A 158 -11.26 -16.82 8.82
CA ALA A 158 -10.78 -17.79 9.81
C ALA A 158 -10.02 -18.94 9.14
N HIS A 159 -10.57 -19.48 8.04
CA HIS A 159 -9.89 -20.53 7.29
C HIS A 159 -8.52 -20.11 6.74
N ILE A 160 -8.39 -18.88 6.25
CA ILE A 160 -7.11 -18.33 5.76
C ILE A 160 -6.10 -18.20 6.90
N VAL A 161 -6.54 -17.70 8.05
CA VAL A 161 -5.69 -17.58 9.26
C VAL A 161 -5.24 -18.96 9.73
N GLU A 162 -6.14 -19.94 9.81
CA GLU A 162 -5.84 -21.33 10.15
C GLU A 162 -4.90 -22.00 9.13
N SER A 163 -4.88 -21.50 7.89
CA SER A 163 -3.93 -21.93 6.85
C SER A 163 -2.55 -21.28 6.98
N GLY A 164 -2.31 -20.49 8.04
CA GLY A 164 -1.02 -19.88 8.36
C GLY A 164 -0.77 -18.51 7.74
N VAL A 165 -1.79 -17.87 7.16
CA VAL A 165 -1.65 -16.55 6.52
C VAL A 165 -2.11 -15.45 7.49
N PRO A 166 -1.25 -14.49 7.87
CA PRO A 166 -1.67 -13.37 8.70
C PRO A 166 -2.67 -12.46 7.96
N VAL A 167 -3.79 -12.15 8.60
CA VAL A 167 -4.85 -11.30 8.02
C VAL A 167 -5.04 -10.03 8.83
N MET A 168 -5.02 -8.89 8.14
CA MET A 168 -5.47 -7.61 8.66
C MET A 168 -6.90 -7.35 8.18
N GLY A 169 -7.81 -7.07 9.10
CA GLY A 169 -9.18 -6.70 8.74
C GLY A 169 -9.26 -5.23 8.29
N HIS A 170 -10.33 -4.86 7.59
CA HIS A 170 -10.67 -3.48 7.29
C HIS A 170 -12.18 -3.24 7.46
N LEU A 171 -12.55 -2.28 8.32
CA LEU A 171 -13.93 -1.85 8.58
C LEU A 171 -14.08 -0.32 8.51
N GLY A 172 -15.32 0.13 8.51
CA GLY A 172 -15.68 1.52 8.28
C GLY A 172 -16.06 1.72 6.82
N LEU A 173 -15.54 2.76 6.19
CA LEU A 173 -15.66 2.92 4.74
C LEU A 173 -14.74 1.91 4.06
N THR A 174 -15.32 0.87 3.47
CA THR A 174 -14.60 -0.10 2.62
C THR A 174 -14.76 0.30 1.14
N PRO A 175 -13.76 0.91 0.48
CA PRO A 175 -13.88 1.44 -0.89
C PRO A 175 -14.36 0.42 -1.92
N GLN A 176 -14.11 -0.88 -1.72
CA GLN A 176 -14.63 -1.93 -2.59
C GLN A 176 -16.18 -2.00 -2.60
N SER A 177 -16.83 -1.45 -1.58
CA SER A 177 -18.28 -1.31 -1.46
C SER A 177 -18.78 0.12 -1.72
N VAL A 178 -17.99 0.97 -2.39
CA VAL A 178 -18.30 2.41 -2.61
C VAL A 178 -19.70 2.65 -3.21
N GLN A 179 -20.15 1.77 -4.12
CA GLN A 179 -21.48 1.86 -4.73
C GLN A 179 -22.60 1.58 -3.72
N ALA A 180 -22.41 0.61 -2.81
CA ALA A 180 -23.38 0.31 -1.76
C ALA A 180 -23.49 1.44 -0.73
N PHE A 181 -22.40 2.19 -0.50
CA PHE A 181 -22.40 3.37 0.37
C PHE A 181 -22.86 4.66 -0.32
N GLY A 182 -23.00 4.65 -1.65
CA GLY A 182 -23.30 5.84 -2.45
C GLY A 182 -22.20 6.90 -2.34
N GLY A 183 -20.94 6.46 -2.43
CA GLY A 183 -19.73 7.29 -2.39
C GLY A 183 -18.93 7.20 -1.09
N HIS A 184 -17.85 7.99 -1.01
CA HIS A 184 -16.93 8.05 0.14
C HIS A 184 -17.55 8.85 1.29
N LYS A 185 -18.37 8.19 2.11
CA LYS A 185 -19.07 8.79 3.25
C LYS A 185 -18.56 8.21 4.56
N VAL A 186 -18.58 9.04 5.60
CA VAL A 186 -18.29 8.62 6.98
C VAL A 186 -19.29 7.55 7.42
N GLN A 187 -18.79 6.42 7.93
CA GLN A 187 -19.59 5.28 8.40
C GLN A 187 -19.76 5.30 9.91
N GLY A 188 -20.83 4.72 10.45
CA GLY A 188 -21.00 4.59 11.91
C GLY A 188 -21.48 5.87 12.60
N ARG A 189 -22.16 6.78 11.88
CA ARG A 189 -22.68 8.05 12.44
C ARG A 189 -23.84 7.84 13.41
N ASN A 190 -24.68 6.85 13.16
CA ASN A 190 -25.78 6.49 14.05
C ASN A 190 -25.42 5.25 14.86
N GLU A 191 -26.06 5.10 16.02
CA GLU A 191 -25.76 4.02 16.97
C GLU A 191 -25.93 2.62 16.37
N GLY A 192 -26.92 2.42 15.50
CA GLY A 192 -27.13 1.13 14.83
C GLY A 192 -26.01 0.75 13.86
N GLN A 193 -25.48 1.71 13.09
CA GLN A 193 -24.28 1.46 12.26
C GLN A 193 -23.03 1.30 13.11
N ALA A 194 -22.87 2.11 14.16
CA ALA A 194 -21.74 2.03 15.07
C ALA A 194 -21.68 0.67 15.78
N GLY A 195 -22.82 0.16 16.26
CA GLY A 195 -22.96 -1.17 16.85
C GLY A 195 -22.59 -2.27 15.86
N ARG A 196 -23.07 -2.19 14.61
CA ARG A 196 -22.70 -3.16 13.56
C ARG A 196 -21.20 -3.18 13.27
N ILE A 197 -20.54 -2.02 13.19
CA ILE A 197 -19.09 -1.94 12.96
C ILE A 197 -18.34 -2.58 14.14
N LEU A 198 -18.75 -2.30 15.38
CA LEU A 198 -18.13 -2.91 16.55
C LEU A 198 -18.32 -4.44 16.56
N ASP A 199 -19.52 -4.92 16.28
CA ASP A 199 -19.79 -6.36 16.23
C ASP A 199 -18.98 -7.05 15.11
N SER A 200 -18.87 -6.43 13.93
CA SER A 200 -17.99 -6.91 12.88
C SER A 200 -16.52 -6.88 13.29
N ALA A 201 -16.09 -5.89 14.08
CA ALA A 201 -14.72 -5.81 14.58
C ALA A 201 -14.39 -6.98 15.51
N ARG A 202 -15.29 -7.29 16.46
CA ARG A 202 -15.18 -8.47 17.34
C ARG A 202 -15.12 -9.78 16.55
N LYS A 203 -15.94 -9.91 15.50
CA LYS A 203 -15.97 -11.10 14.66
C LYS A 203 -14.69 -11.28 13.85
N LEU A 204 -14.11 -10.19 13.34
CA LEU A 204 -12.82 -10.26 12.63
C LEU A 204 -11.69 -10.62 13.59
N GLU A 205 -11.68 -10.07 14.81
CA GLU A 205 -10.75 -10.50 15.86
C GLU A 205 -10.93 -11.98 16.20
N ALA A 206 -12.16 -12.43 16.41
CA ALA A 206 -12.46 -13.84 16.69
C ALA A 206 -12.10 -14.77 15.52
N ALA A 207 -12.14 -14.28 14.27
CA ALA A 207 -11.65 -14.98 13.09
C ALA A 207 -10.12 -15.02 13.00
N GLY A 208 -9.40 -14.40 13.94
CA GLY A 208 -7.94 -14.45 14.03
C GLY A 208 -7.21 -13.36 13.25
N CYS A 209 -7.90 -12.27 12.84
CA CYS A 209 -7.19 -11.10 12.32
C CYS A 209 -6.21 -10.55 13.35
N PHE A 210 -4.99 -10.20 12.96
CA PHE A 210 -3.95 -9.71 13.89
C PHE A 210 -3.98 -8.19 14.10
N ALA A 211 -4.69 -7.46 13.24
CA ALA A 211 -4.85 -6.02 13.28
C ALA A 211 -6.11 -5.62 12.48
N LEU A 212 -6.59 -4.40 12.69
CA LEU A 212 -7.81 -3.89 12.04
C LEU A 212 -7.63 -2.45 11.54
N VAL A 213 -7.79 -2.22 10.24
CA VAL A 213 -7.93 -0.87 9.69
C VAL A 213 -9.34 -0.34 9.98
N LEU A 214 -9.42 0.90 10.45
CA LEU A 214 -10.65 1.66 10.61
C LEU A 214 -10.61 2.90 9.71
N GLU A 215 -11.45 2.92 8.68
CA GLU A 215 -11.50 4.02 7.70
C GLU A 215 -12.75 4.88 7.83
N CYS A 216 -12.56 6.20 7.89
CA CYS A 216 -13.64 7.19 7.88
C CYS A 216 -14.79 6.88 8.87
N VAL A 217 -14.45 6.59 10.12
CA VAL A 217 -15.40 6.38 11.24
C VAL A 217 -15.30 7.53 12.26
N PRO A 218 -16.36 7.85 13.02
CA PRO A 218 -16.30 8.82 14.10
C PRO A 218 -15.21 8.47 15.12
N ARG A 219 -14.46 9.49 15.57
CA ARG A 219 -13.41 9.37 16.59
C ARG A 219 -13.85 8.54 17.80
N GLN A 220 -15.04 8.82 18.36
CA GLN A 220 -15.55 8.11 19.54
C GLN A 220 -15.78 6.61 19.28
N LEU A 221 -16.22 6.26 18.07
CA LEU A 221 -16.40 4.86 17.69
C LEU A 221 -15.04 4.16 17.51
N ALA A 222 -14.09 4.80 16.82
CA ALA A 222 -12.74 4.25 16.67
C ALA A 222 -12.05 4.02 18.01
N ARG A 223 -12.14 5.00 18.92
CA ARG A 223 -11.64 4.88 20.29
C ARG A 223 -12.27 3.68 21.01
N ARG A 224 -13.59 3.57 20.98
CA ARG A 224 -14.31 2.45 21.61
C ARG A 224 -13.85 1.10 21.06
N ILE A 225 -13.76 0.94 19.74
CA ILE A 225 -13.27 -0.29 19.11
C ILE A 225 -11.83 -0.57 19.55
N THR A 226 -10.97 0.45 19.56
CA THR A 226 -9.56 0.32 19.93
C THR A 226 -9.36 -0.13 21.37
N GLU A 227 -10.15 0.42 22.30
CA GLU A 227 -10.14 0.06 23.72
C GLU A 227 -10.69 -1.35 23.97
N GLU A 228 -11.58 -1.84 23.11
CA GLU A 228 -12.28 -3.11 23.31
C GLU A 228 -11.54 -4.31 22.70
N LEU A 229 -10.89 -4.14 21.54
CA LEU A 229 -10.14 -5.20 20.89
C LEU A 229 -8.78 -5.40 21.56
N SER A 230 -8.34 -6.65 21.62
CA SER A 230 -6.98 -7.04 22.00
C SER A 230 -5.95 -6.79 20.88
N ILE A 231 -6.40 -6.80 19.62
CA ILE A 231 -5.56 -6.52 18.45
C ILE A 231 -5.46 -5.00 18.16
N PRO A 232 -4.35 -4.52 17.56
CA PRO A 232 -4.19 -3.12 17.23
C PRO A 232 -5.14 -2.63 16.15
N THR A 233 -5.57 -1.38 16.28
CA THR A 233 -6.32 -0.66 15.23
C THR A 233 -5.42 0.33 14.48
N ILE A 234 -5.57 0.41 13.17
CA ILE A 234 -4.86 1.35 12.29
C ILE A 234 -5.89 2.32 11.70
N GLY A 235 -5.76 3.60 12.01
CA GLY A 235 -6.73 4.62 11.59
C GLY A 235 -6.40 5.27 10.25
N ILE A 236 -7.42 5.56 9.45
CA ILE A 236 -7.37 6.53 8.36
C ILE A 236 -8.67 7.33 8.36
N GLY A 237 -8.59 8.58 8.83
CA GLY A 237 -9.81 9.36 9.12
C GLY A 237 -10.65 8.80 10.26
N ALA A 238 -10.04 8.04 11.18
CA ALA A 238 -10.66 7.49 12.39
C ALA A 238 -10.32 8.28 13.68
N GLY A 239 -9.53 9.35 13.56
CA GLY A 239 -9.06 10.13 14.70
C GLY A 239 -7.76 9.57 15.32
N PRO A 240 -7.27 10.20 16.40
CA PRO A 240 -5.95 9.91 16.97
C PRO A 240 -5.95 8.77 17.99
N ASP A 241 -7.11 8.25 18.37
CA ASP A 241 -7.23 7.26 19.46
C ASP A 241 -7.10 5.80 18.96
N THR A 242 -6.63 5.57 17.73
CA THR A 242 -6.24 4.25 17.21
C THR A 242 -4.78 3.95 17.54
N ASP A 243 -4.38 2.67 17.52
CA ASP A 243 -3.01 2.23 17.86
C ASP A 243 -1.98 2.54 16.76
N GLY A 244 -2.43 2.97 15.59
CA GLY A 244 -1.58 3.39 14.48
C GLY A 244 -2.35 4.20 13.46
N GLN A 245 -1.66 4.63 12.40
CA GLN A 245 -2.23 5.43 11.32
C GLN A 245 -1.73 4.92 9.96
N VAL A 246 -2.59 5.04 8.93
CA VAL A 246 -2.23 4.79 7.54
C VAL A 246 -2.62 5.96 6.64
N LEU A 247 -1.78 6.29 5.67
CA LEU A 247 -2.09 7.23 4.58
C LEU A 247 -1.64 6.66 3.23
N VAL A 248 -2.33 7.09 2.17
CA VAL A 248 -1.89 6.87 0.80
C VAL A 248 -0.67 7.76 0.53
N LEU A 249 0.43 7.17 0.06
CA LEU A 249 1.71 7.86 -0.14
C LEU A 249 1.59 9.11 -1.02
N GLN A 250 0.92 8.98 -2.16
CA GLN A 250 0.74 10.03 -3.16
C GLN A 250 -0.06 11.19 -2.58
N ASP A 251 -1.10 10.89 -1.81
CA ASP A 251 -1.94 11.88 -1.16
C ASP A 251 -1.13 12.64 -0.12
N MET A 252 -0.42 11.95 0.78
CA MET A 252 0.39 12.62 1.80
C MET A 252 1.58 13.38 1.22
N LEU A 253 2.09 12.99 0.04
CA LEU A 253 3.11 13.73 -0.70
C LEU A 253 2.56 14.90 -1.52
N GLY A 254 1.24 15.12 -1.56
CA GLY A 254 0.63 16.22 -2.30
C GLY A 254 0.72 16.06 -3.82
N MET A 255 0.68 14.83 -4.33
CA MET A 255 0.72 14.54 -5.77
C MET A 255 -0.58 14.95 -6.49
N ASN A 256 -1.70 14.97 -5.76
CA ASN A 256 -2.94 15.59 -6.20
C ASN A 256 -3.29 16.77 -5.27
N PRO A 257 -2.99 18.03 -5.65
CA PRO A 257 -3.20 19.18 -4.79
C PRO A 257 -4.68 19.46 -4.52
N ASP A 258 -5.60 18.97 -5.35
CA ASP A 258 -7.03 19.21 -5.21
C ASP A 258 -7.70 18.18 -4.27
N PHE A 259 -7.04 17.05 -4.03
CA PHE A 259 -7.52 16.03 -3.10
C PHE A 259 -7.20 16.42 -1.66
N LYS A 260 -8.19 16.97 -0.95
CA LYS A 260 -8.04 17.46 0.44
C LYS A 260 -9.15 16.94 1.35
N PRO A 261 -9.31 15.62 1.55
CA PRO A 261 -10.24 15.12 2.54
C PRO A 261 -9.79 15.59 3.93
N ARG A 262 -10.76 15.77 4.84
CA ARG A 262 -10.50 16.34 6.18
C ARG A 262 -9.43 15.58 6.99
N PHE A 263 -9.26 14.29 6.73
CA PHE A 263 -8.31 13.44 7.45
C PHE A 263 -6.87 13.52 6.93
N LEU A 264 -6.65 14.07 5.74
CA LEU A 264 -5.36 14.07 5.08
C LEU A 264 -4.52 15.29 5.49
N ARG A 265 -3.25 15.04 5.77
CA ARG A 265 -2.21 16.07 5.84
C ARG A 265 -1.25 15.88 4.67
N HIS A 266 -1.03 16.93 3.90
CA HIS A 266 0.09 16.98 2.96
C HIS A 266 1.38 17.31 3.71
N TYR A 267 2.39 16.48 3.56
CA TYR A 267 3.74 16.65 4.10
C TYR A 267 4.71 17.27 3.07
N ALA A 268 4.30 17.36 1.80
CA ALA A 268 5.05 17.98 0.71
C ALA A 268 4.13 18.53 -0.39
N ASP A 269 4.70 19.31 -1.32
CA ASP A 269 4.13 19.62 -2.64
C ASP A 269 4.87 18.83 -3.71
N GLY A 270 4.62 17.51 -3.76
CA GLY A 270 5.28 16.60 -4.69
C GLY A 270 4.95 16.91 -6.14
N ARG A 271 3.69 17.28 -6.45
CA ARG A 271 3.30 17.65 -7.82
C ARG A 271 4.05 18.89 -8.29
N GLY A 272 4.12 19.92 -7.46
CA GLY A 272 4.85 21.15 -7.75
C GLY A 272 6.34 20.89 -7.95
N LEU A 273 6.96 20.10 -7.06
CA LEU A 273 8.37 19.74 -7.16
C LEU A 273 8.71 19.04 -8.48
N ILE A 274 7.95 18.01 -8.85
CA ILE A 274 8.19 17.24 -10.07
C ILE A 274 7.97 18.12 -11.30
N ARG A 275 6.85 18.84 -11.37
CA ARG A 275 6.54 19.75 -12.48
C ARG A 275 7.67 20.76 -12.68
N SER A 276 8.07 21.46 -11.62
CA SER A 276 9.13 22.47 -11.70
C SER A 276 10.49 21.89 -12.09
N ALA A 277 10.82 20.66 -11.67
CA ALA A 277 12.06 20.01 -12.08
C ALA A 277 12.06 19.65 -13.58
N VAL A 278 10.94 19.10 -14.08
CA VAL A 278 10.79 18.74 -15.49
C VAL A 278 10.73 19.98 -16.39
N ASP A 279 10.03 21.04 -15.95
CA ASP A 279 9.96 22.30 -16.70
C ASP A 279 11.34 22.94 -16.86
N ARG A 280 12.17 22.93 -15.80
CA ARG A 280 13.56 23.40 -15.89
C ARG A 280 14.39 22.57 -16.86
N PHE A 281 14.31 21.25 -16.80
CA PHE A 281 14.99 20.39 -17.77
C PHE A 281 14.57 20.70 -19.23
N ALA A 282 13.28 20.94 -19.45
CA ALA A 282 12.77 21.33 -20.76
C ALA A 282 13.28 22.71 -21.21
N GLU A 283 13.40 23.67 -20.28
CA GLU A 283 13.99 24.99 -20.53
C GLU A 283 15.49 24.90 -20.85
N ASP A 284 16.25 24.13 -20.06
CA ASP A 284 17.68 23.91 -20.26
C ASP A 284 17.95 23.26 -21.63
N THR A 285 17.10 22.32 -22.04
CA THR A 285 17.18 21.68 -23.35
C THR A 285 16.90 22.66 -24.50
N ARG A 286 15.88 23.52 -24.36
CA ARG A 286 15.49 24.50 -25.40
C ARG A 286 16.50 25.64 -25.54
N SER A 287 17.07 26.07 -24.43
CA SER A 287 18.08 27.13 -24.38
C SER A 287 19.49 26.65 -24.79
N GLY A 288 19.70 25.33 -24.85
CA GLY A 288 21.01 24.73 -25.07
C GLY A 288 21.91 24.76 -23.84
N ALA A 289 21.37 25.06 -22.64
CA ALA A 289 22.08 24.93 -21.38
C ALA A 289 22.34 23.46 -21.00
N PHE A 290 21.50 22.53 -21.48
CA PHE A 290 21.70 21.08 -21.36
C PHE A 290 21.69 20.37 -22.73
N PRO A 291 22.61 19.42 -22.98
CA PRO A 291 23.77 19.09 -22.14
C PRO A 291 24.89 20.13 -22.30
N ALA A 292 25.56 20.46 -21.19
CA ALA A 292 26.82 21.19 -21.19
C ALA A 292 27.98 20.28 -21.62
N THR A 293 29.16 20.88 -21.88
CA THR A 293 30.39 20.12 -22.19
C THR A 293 30.74 19.12 -21.09
N ALA A 294 30.54 19.49 -19.82
CA ALA A 294 30.80 18.61 -18.67
C ALA A 294 29.85 17.38 -18.61
N GLU A 295 28.73 17.42 -19.32
CA GLU A 295 27.71 16.37 -19.38
C GLU A 295 27.80 15.57 -20.70
N SER A 296 28.82 15.84 -21.51
CA SER A 296 29.03 15.24 -22.83
C SER A 296 30.27 14.34 -22.82
N TYR A 297 30.23 13.24 -23.58
CA TYR A 297 31.39 12.35 -23.78
C TYR A 297 32.12 12.75 -25.07
N GLY A 298 33.41 13.06 -24.98
CA GLY A 298 34.25 13.46 -26.11
C GLY A 298 35.66 13.84 -25.68
#